data_AF-A0A831ZKQ7-F1
#
_entry.id   AF-A0A831ZKQ7-F1
#
_cell.length_a   1.000
_cell.length_b   1.000
_cell.length_c   1.000
_cell.angle_alpha   90.00
_cell.angle_beta   90.00
_cell.angle_gamma   90.00
#
_symmetry.space_group_name_H-M   'P 1'
#
loop_
_entity.id
_entity.type
_entity.pdbx_description
1 polymer ?
#
loop_
_entity_poly.entity_id
_entity_poly.type
_entity_poly.pdbx_seq_one_letter_code
_entity_poly.pdbx_strand_id
1 'polypeptide(L)'
;MGRRAMDHAVAAASQTDRVKVQVDRPASRDAEVLPEDMDPKAVGAVQILSVLQRQGRLIDFLEEDLSRYEDAQIGAAVRSIHESCKAALAECVHLETVMAQEEGSMVTVPSGFDPASVRLTGNVSGDPPFRGVLRHRGWRIRKVSLPTFTAQVGKERIVAPAEVEIVGEE
;
A
#
# COMPACT_ATOMS: atom_id res chain seq x y z
N MET A 1 40.51 35.30 47.72
CA MET A 1 39.34 34.43 47.43
C MET A 1 39.84 33.29 46.52
N GLY A 2 40.32 32.11 46.93
CA GLY A 2 40.05 31.23 48.08
C GLY A 2 39.06 30.12 47.67
N ARG A 3 39.45 29.08 46.87
CA ARG A 3 39.84 27.68 47.23
C ARG A 3 38.72 26.78 47.80
N ARG A 4 38.59 25.57 47.19
CA ARG A 4 38.27 24.21 47.75
C ARG A 4 36.93 24.02 48.51
N ALA A 5 36.05 23.10 48.08
CA ALA A 5 36.00 21.63 48.33
C ALA A 5 35.21 21.26 49.61
N MET A 6 34.53 20.09 49.55
CA MET A 6 33.99 19.28 50.67
C MET A 6 32.66 19.79 51.29
N ASP A 7 31.69 18.99 51.76
CA ASP A 7 31.41 17.54 51.75
C ASP A 7 30.04 17.31 52.44
N HIS A 8 29.46 16.11 52.22
CA HIS A 8 28.49 15.37 53.06
C HIS A 8 27.03 15.89 53.24
N ALA A 9 26.01 15.20 52.70
CA ALA A 9 25.26 14.03 53.24
C ALA A 9 24.27 14.43 54.38
N VAL A 10 22.98 14.04 54.35
CA VAL A 10 22.38 12.78 54.88
C VAL A 10 20.93 12.70 54.31
N ALA A 11 20.56 11.74 53.45
CA ALA A 11 20.11 10.35 53.67
C ALA A 11 18.65 10.17 54.14
N ALA A 12 17.81 9.55 53.28
CA ALA A 12 16.83 8.48 53.57
C ALA A 12 15.98 8.26 52.29
N ALA A 13 16.15 7.14 51.58
CA ALA A 13 15.18 6.03 51.51
C ALA A 13 13.76 6.51 51.12
N SER A 14 13.25 6.18 49.94
CA SER A 14 12.72 4.82 49.73
C SER A 14 12.87 4.35 48.28
N GLN A 15 13.44 3.15 48.16
CA GLN A 15 13.16 2.24 47.07
C GLN A 15 11.64 2.05 46.97
N THR A 16 11.08 2.33 45.80
CA THR A 16 9.87 1.64 45.39
C THR A 16 10.17 1.05 44.02
N ASP A 17 10.28 -0.26 44.07
CA ASP A 17 10.41 -1.21 42.99
C ASP A 17 9.49 -0.82 41.81
N ARG A 18 10.04 -0.13 40.82
CA ARG A 18 9.39 -0.06 39.50
C ARG A 18 9.73 -1.35 38.80
N VAL A 19 8.87 -2.35 39.03
CA VAL A 19 8.78 -3.56 38.23
C VAL A 19 8.75 -3.13 36.76
N LYS A 20 9.87 -3.34 36.06
CA LYS A 20 9.88 -3.30 34.60
C LYS A 20 9.01 -4.46 34.15
N VAL A 21 7.74 -4.17 33.84
CA VAL A 21 6.92 -5.09 33.07
C VAL A 21 7.50 -5.09 31.66
N GLN A 22 8.47 -5.96 31.48
CA GLN A 22 8.98 -6.35 30.19
C GLN A 22 7.82 -7.03 29.48
N VAL A 23 7.13 -6.28 28.62
CA VAL A 23 6.18 -6.85 27.66
C VAL A 23 7.03 -7.73 26.77
N ASP A 24 7.07 -9.01 27.12
CA ASP A 24 7.64 -10.07 26.33
C ASP A 24 6.85 -10.07 25.03
N ARG A 25 7.35 -9.36 24.01
CA ARG A 25 6.85 -9.47 22.65
C ARG A 25 7.36 -10.84 22.22
N PRO A 26 6.50 -11.87 22.09
CA PRO A 26 6.93 -12.99 21.27
C PRO A 26 7.21 -12.39 19.90
N ALA A 27 8.48 -12.37 19.51
CA ALA A 27 8.83 -12.28 18.11
C ALA A 27 8.14 -13.48 17.47
N SER A 28 6.96 -13.22 16.87
CA SER A 28 6.11 -14.26 16.34
C SER A 28 6.93 -15.06 15.34
N ARG A 29 7.24 -16.30 15.72
CA ARG A 29 7.68 -17.39 14.84
C ARG A 29 6.54 -17.80 13.89
N ASP A 30 5.69 -16.88 13.49
CA ASP A 30 4.67 -17.08 12.47
C ASP A 30 5.28 -16.70 11.11
N ALA A 31 6.39 -17.36 10.81
CA ALA A 31 6.70 -17.58 9.41
C ALA A 31 5.62 -18.55 8.90
N GLU A 32 4.85 -18.07 7.92
CA GLU A 32 4.82 -18.80 6.66
C GLU A 32 3.91 -20.03 6.59
N VAL A 33 2.59 -19.82 6.67
CA VAL A 33 1.63 -20.78 6.12
C VAL A 33 0.51 -20.00 5.44
N LEU A 34 0.35 -20.21 4.12
CA LEU A 34 -0.82 -19.76 3.38
C LEU A 34 -2.07 -20.38 4.04
N PRO A 35 -3.18 -19.65 4.19
CA PRO A 35 -4.38 -20.21 4.83
C PRO A 35 -4.85 -21.40 4.01
N GLU A 36 -4.95 -22.57 4.65
CA GLU A 36 -5.38 -23.80 3.98
C GLU A 36 -6.84 -23.71 3.50
N ASP A 37 -7.62 -22.80 4.09
CA ASP A 37 -9.04 -22.56 3.82
C ASP A 37 -9.28 -21.41 2.83
N MET A 38 -8.23 -20.87 2.18
CA MET A 38 -8.35 -19.76 1.23
C MET A 38 -7.78 -20.16 -0.14
N ASP A 39 -8.52 -19.84 -1.21
CA ASP A 39 -8.02 -20.02 -2.58
C ASP A 39 -6.68 -19.28 -2.74
N PRO A 40 -5.58 -19.93 -3.17
CA PRO A 40 -4.31 -19.27 -3.43
C PRO A 40 -4.41 -18.01 -4.31
N LYS A 41 -5.38 -17.94 -5.22
CA LYS A 41 -5.63 -16.71 -6.01
C LYS A 41 -6.16 -15.58 -5.15
N ALA A 42 -7.07 -15.88 -4.22
CA ALA A 42 -7.61 -14.91 -3.28
C ALA A 42 -6.53 -14.41 -2.32
N VAL A 43 -5.62 -15.30 -1.88
CA VAL A 43 -4.47 -14.91 -1.03
C VAL A 43 -3.66 -13.79 -1.68
N GLY A 44 -3.24 -13.96 -2.94
CA GLY A 44 -2.46 -12.94 -3.65
C GLY A 44 -3.20 -11.61 -3.79
N ALA A 45 -4.51 -11.66 -4.07
CA ALA A 45 -5.34 -10.46 -4.17
C ALA A 45 -5.42 -9.71 -2.81
N VAL A 46 -5.63 -10.45 -1.73
CA VAL A 46 -5.71 -9.86 -0.38
C VAL A 46 -4.35 -9.31 0.07
N GLN A 47 -3.23 -9.92 -0.32
CA GLN A 47 -1.89 -9.37 -0.05
C GLN A 47 -1.70 -8.00 -0.69
N ILE A 48 -2.01 -7.88 -1.99
CA ILE A 48 -1.92 -6.61 -2.70
C ILE A 48 -2.80 -5.55 -2.03
N LEU A 49 -4.05 -5.92 -1.70
CA LEU A 49 -4.99 -5.03 -1.03
C LEU A 49 -4.47 -4.58 0.36
N SER A 50 -3.88 -5.49 1.13
CA SER A 50 -3.31 -5.20 2.45
C SER A 50 -2.11 -4.25 2.35
N VAL A 51 -1.25 -4.40 1.34
CA VAL A 51 -0.12 -3.48 1.11
C VAL A 51 -0.61 -2.09 0.73
N LEU A 52 -1.56 -2.00 -0.19
CA LEU A 52 -2.17 -0.73 -0.62
C LEU A 52 -2.88 -0.02 0.54
N GLN A 53 -3.56 -0.76 1.41
CA GLN A 53 -4.21 -0.18 2.58
C GLN A 53 -3.20 0.31 3.61
N ARG A 54 -2.25 -0.54 4.02
CA ARG A 54 -1.30 -0.21 5.10
C ARG A 54 -0.38 0.96 4.77
N GLN A 55 0.03 1.08 3.51
CA GLN A 55 0.94 2.13 3.10
C GLN A 55 0.19 3.34 2.53
N GLY A 56 -0.89 3.11 1.78
CA GLY A 56 -1.57 4.13 0.98
C GLY A 56 -2.95 4.55 1.48
N ARG A 57 -3.54 3.86 2.47
CA ARG A 57 -4.93 4.08 2.94
C ARG A 57 -5.97 3.95 1.82
N LEU A 58 -5.74 3.05 0.86
CA LEU A 58 -6.60 2.93 -0.32
C LEU A 58 -8.06 2.64 0.02
N ILE A 59 -8.33 1.71 0.93
CA ILE A 59 -9.70 1.35 1.31
C ILE A 59 -10.36 2.53 2.02
N ASP A 60 -9.67 3.16 2.98
CA ASP A 60 -10.19 4.34 3.68
C ASP A 60 -10.54 5.45 2.69
N PHE A 61 -9.68 5.67 1.69
CA PHE A 61 -9.91 6.67 0.64
C PHE A 61 -11.14 6.36 -0.21
N LEU A 62 -11.36 5.09 -0.56
CA LEU A 62 -12.52 4.68 -1.38
C LEU A 62 -13.83 4.72 -0.59
N GLU A 63 -13.79 4.51 0.72
CA GLU A 63 -14.95 4.58 1.61
C GLU A 63 -15.26 6.03 2.06
N GLU A 64 -14.37 6.98 1.80
CA GLU A 64 -14.57 8.40 2.15
C GLU A 64 -15.59 9.08 1.22
N ASP A 65 -16.52 9.82 1.81
CA ASP A 65 -17.50 10.62 1.08
C ASP A 65 -16.92 11.98 0.67
N LEU A 66 -16.29 12.00 -0.52
CA LEU A 66 -15.68 13.22 -1.06
C LEU A 66 -16.69 14.33 -1.41
N SER A 67 -18.00 14.05 -1.46
CA SER A 67 -19.02 15.06 -1.81
C SER A 67 -19.15 16.19 -0.79
N ARG A 68 -18.55 16.01 0.39
CA ARG A 68 -18.57 16.96 1.52
C ARG A 68 -17.44 17.98 1.47
N TYR A 69 -16.51 17.85 0.52
CA TYR A 69 -15.32 18.68 0.43
C TYR A 69 -15.30 19.45 -0.89
N GLU A 70 -14.83 20.69 -0.83
CA GLU A 70 -14.54 21.46 -2.04
C GLU A 70 -13.22 21.00 -2.67
N ASP A 71 -13.09 21.16 -3.98
CA ASP A 71 -11.90 20.76 -4.75
C ASP A 71 -10.57 21.24 -4.13
N ALA A 72 -10.58 22.45 -3.55
CA ALA A 72 -9.42 23.04 -2.90
C ALA A 72 -8.98 22.30 -1.62
N GLN A 73 -9.91 21.66 -0.91
CA GLN A 73 -9.64 20.92 0.34
C GLN A 73 -9.12 19.51 0.06
N ILE A 74 -9.50 18.94 -1.08
CA ILE A 74 -9.16 17.56 -1.48
C ILE A 74 -7.67 17.43 -1.84
N GLY A 75 -7.10 18.46 -2.47
CA GLY A 75 -5.84 18.36 -3.19
C GLY A 75 -4.65 17.80 -2.41
N ALA A 76 -4.42 18.26 -1.17
CA ALA A 76 -3.25 17.83 -0.40
C ALA A 76 -3.37 16.37 0.07
N ALA A 77 -4.53 16.00 0.63
CA ALA A 77 -4.77 14.65 1.15
C ALA A 77 -4.72 13.61 0.02
N VAL A 78 -5.38 13.88 -1.11
CA VAL A 78 -5.42 12.96 -2.25
C VAL A 78 -4.06 12.77 -2.89
N ARG A 79 -3.25 13.83 -3.02
CA ARG A 79 -1.88 13.68 -3.55
C ARG A 79 -1.04 12.78 -2.68
N SER A 80 -1.12 12.91 -1.35
CA SER A 80 -0.40 12.04 -0.43
C SER A 80 -0.85 10.57 -0.54
N ILE A 81 -2.16 10.32 -0.54
CA ILE A 81 -2.73 8.97 -0.70
C ILE A 81 -2.31 8.36 -2.05
N HIS A 82 -2.38 9.14 -3.13
CA HIS A 82 -1.98 8.71 -4.47
C HIS A 82 -0.49 8.35 -4.53
N GLU A 83 0.40 9.19 -3.99
CA GLU A 83 1.84 8.91 -3.97
C GLU A 83 2.15 7.64 -3.17
N SER A 84 1.53 7.48 -2.00
CA SER A 84 1.72 6.29 -1.16
C SER A 84 1.16 5.02 -1.80
N CYS A 85 -0.04 5.06 -2.41
CA CYS A 85 -0.59 3.93 -3.15
C CYS A 85 0.28 3.56 -4.36
N LYS A 86 0.82 4.55 -5.07
CA LYS A 86 1.73 4.35 -6.21
C LYS A 86 3.02 3.66 -5.76
N ALA A 87 3.62 4.10 -4.66
CA ALA A 87 4.81 3.48 -4.09
C ALA A 87 4.51 2.03 -3.65
N ALA A 88 3.44 1.82 -2.91
CA ALA A 88 2.99 0.51 -2.43
C ALA A 88 2.74 -0.49 -3.57
N LEU A 89 2.09 -0.04 -4.65
CA LEU A 89 1.87 -0.87 -5.84
C LEU A 89 3.20 -1.24 -6.50
N ALA A 90 4.15 -0.30 -6.61
CA ALA A 90 5.44 -0.54 -7.25
C ALA A 90 6.33 -1.53 -6.49
N GLU A 91 6.14 -1.70 -5.18
CA GLU A 91 6.80 -2.74 -4.39
C GLU A 91 6.28 -4.16 -4.74
N CYS A 92 5.00 -4.26 -5.10
CA CYS A 92 4.33 -5.54 -5.33
C CYS A 92 4.28 -5.95 -6.81
N VAL A 93 4.08 -4.99 -7.71
CA VAL A 93 3.77 -5.22 -9.12
C VAL A 93 4.56 -4.25 -9.99
N HIS A 94 5.43 -4.81 -10.83
CA HIS A 94 6.16 -4.05 -11.82
C HIS A 94 5.36 -4.02 -13.12
N LEU A 95 4.82 -2.85 -13.45
CA LEU A 95 4.03 -2.60 -14.65
C LEU A 95 4.87 -1.94 -15.74
N GLU A 96 4.55 -2.26 -16.99
CA GLU A 96 5.04 -1.60 -18.19
C GLU A 96 3.89 -1.26 -19.13
N THR A 97 4.09 -0.28 -20.01
CA THR A 97 3.06 0.08 -21.00
C THR A 97 2.99 -0.95 -22.12
N VAL A 98 1.78 -1.25 -22.60
CA VAL A 98 1.61 -2.15 -23.76
C VAL A 98 2.10 -1.49 -25.04
N MET A 99 1.82 -0.19 -25.22
CA MET A 99 2.32 0.64 -26.31
C MET A 99 3.26 1.73 -25.77
N ALA A 100 4.46 1.85 -26.36
CA ALA A 100 5.48 2.79 -25.90
C ALA A 100 5.19 4.26 -26.28
N GLN A 101 4.37 4.48 -27.31
CA GLN A 101 4.02 5.81 -27.81
C GLN A 101 3.19 6.60 -26.79
N GLU A 102 3.14 7.93 -26.97
CA GLU A 102 2.39 8.78 -26.06
C GLU A 102 0.89 8.73 -26.27
N GLU A 103 0.12 8.86 -25.19
CA GLU A 103 -1.31 9.08 -25.31
C GLU A 103 -1.53 10.39 -26.07
N GLY A 104 -2.43 10.38 -27.05
CA GLY A 104 -2.61 11.46 -28.01
C GLY A 104 -1.77 11.34 -29.29
N SER A 105 -0.79 10.43 -29.34
CA SER A 105 0.00 10.19 -30.55
C SER A 105 -0.78 9.42 -31.60
N MET A 106 -0.51 9.70 -32.87
CA MET A 106 -0.97 8.87 -33.98
C MET A 106 -0.15 7.57 -34.02
N VAL A 107 -0.83 6.43 -33.99
CA VAL A 107 -0.22 5.09 -34.02
C VAL A 107 -0.81 4.25 -35.15
N THR A 108 -0.02 3.27 -35.60
CA THR A 108 -0.46 2.27 -36.57
C THR A 108 -0.55 0.92 -35.86
N VAL A 109 -1.72 0.29 -35.91
CA VAL A 109 -1.94 -1.07 -35.40
C VAL A 109 -1.79 -2.04 -36.58
N PRO A 110 -0.78 -2.93 -36.56
CA PRO A 110 -0.50 -3.79 -37.69
C PRO A 110 -1.56 -4.89 -37.87
N SER A 111 -1.53 -5.55 -39.02
CA SER A 111 -2.27 -6.79 -39.21
C SER A 111 -1.74 -7.87 -38.25
N GLY A 112 -2.63 -8.73 -37.76
CA GLY A 112 -2.29 -9.77 -36.76
C GLY A 112 -2.02 -9.26 -35.35
N PHE A 113 -2.47 -8.05 -34.99
CA PHE A 113 -2.38 -7.57 -33.62
C PHE A 113 -3.16 -8.47 -32.65
N ASP A 114 -2.69 -8.56 -31.39
CA ASP A 114 -3.37 -9.30 -30.33
C ASP A 114 -4.53 -8.48 -29.73
N PRO A 115 -5.80 -8.93 -29.87
CA PRO A 115 -6.96 -8.24 -29.31
C PRO A 115 -6.99 -8.20 -27.77
N ALA A 116 -6.23 -9.07 -27.09
CA ALA A 116 -6.07 -9.00 -25.63
C ALA A 116 -5.12 -7.85 -25.21
N SER A 117 -4.19 -7.47 -26.08
CA SER A 117 -3.23 -6.39 -25.84
C SER A 117 -3.71 -5.03 -26.38
N VAL A 118 -4.44 -5.00 -27.49
CA VAL A 118 -4.88 -3.74 -28.13
C VAL A 118 -6.37 -3.81 -28.43
N ARG A 119 -7.14 -2.87 -27.83
CA ARG A 119 -8.56 -2.69 -28.12
C ARG A 119 -8.75 -1.53 -29.10
N LEU A 120 -9.31 -1.81 -30.26
CA LEU A 120 -9.74 -0.78 -31.21
C LEU A 120 -11.04 -0.14 -30.73
N THR A 121 -11.16 1.18 -30.85
CA THR A 121 -12.36 1.94 -30.47
C THR A 121 -12.71 2.97 -31.54
N GLY A 122 -13.98 3.37 -31.61
CA GLY A 122 -14.49 4.28 -32.65
C GLY A 122 -15.05 3.55 -33.86
N ASN A 123 -14.98 4.18 -35.04
CA ASN A 123 -15.46 3.59 -36.28
C ASN A 123 -14.42 2.64 -36.87
N VAL A 124 -14.44 1.39 -36.41
CA VAL A 124 -13.53 0.34 -36.89
C VAL A 124 -14.14 -0.34 -38.11
N SER A 125 -13.63 0.01 -39.30
CA SER A 125 -14.08 -0.56 -40.57
C SER A 125 -12.89 -0.86 -41.47
N GLY A 126 -13.00 -1.92 -42.28
CA GLY A 126 -11.94 -2.38 -43.17
C GLY A 126 -10.92 -3.29 -42.46
N ASP A 127 -9.87 -3.63 -43.18
CA ASP A 127 -8.80 -4.52 -42.71
C ASP A 127 -7.59 -3.72 -42.19
N PRO A 128 -6.83 -4.28 -41.22
CA PRO A 128 -5.59 -3.67 -40.78
C PRO A 128 -4.57 -3.55 -41.93
N PRO A 129 -3.59 -2.62 -41.84
CA PRO A 129 -3.24 -1.85 -40.65
C PRO A 129 -4.20 -0.69 -40.35
N PHE A 130 -4.60 -0.57 -39.08
CA PHE A 130 -5.43 0.54 -38.63
C PHE A 130 -4.56 1.72 -38.23
N ARG A 131 -5.03 2.95 -38.48
CA ARG A 131 -4.40 4.17 -37.97
C ARG A 131 -5.36 4.89 -37.04
N GLY A 132 -4.87 5.30 -35.88
CA GLY A 132 -5.69 5.97 -34.88
C GLY A 132 -4.86 6.71 -33.84
N VAL A 133 -5.53 7.49 -33.02
CA VAL A 133 -4.90 8.18 -31.89
C VAL A 133 -4.88 7.24 -30.70
N LEU A 134 -3.71 7.02 -30.10
CA LEU A 134 -3.56 6.22 -28.90
C LEU A 134 -4.26 6.92 -27.73
N ARG A 135 -5.38 6.36 -27.24
CA ARG A 135 -6.14 6.94 -26.13
C ARG A 135 -5.66 6.48 -24.77
N HIS A 136 -5.19 5.24 -24.67
CA HIS A 136 -4.65 4.67 -23.47
C HIS A 136 -3.53 3.69 -23.83
N ARG A 137 -2.35 3.81 -23.22
CA ARG A 137 -1.19 2.95 -23.57
C ARG A 137 -1.34 1.49 -23.14
N GLY A 138 -2.29 1.21 -22.25
CA GLY A 138 -2.45 -0.08 -21.60
C GLY A 138 -1.33 -0.37 -20.61
N TRP A 139 -1.55 -1.38 -19.77
CA TRP A 139 -0.58 -1.84 -18.77
C TRP A 139 -0.39 -3.35 -18.91
N ARG A 140 0.86 -3.80 -18.83
CA ARG A 140 1.26 -5.20 -18.76
C ARG A 140 2.05 -5.43 -17.49
N ILE A 141 1.80 -6.56 -16.84
CA ILE A 141 2.61 -7.02 -15.70
C ILE A 141 3.92 -7.59 -16.26
N ARG A 142 5.04 -7.03 -15.81
CA ARG A 142 6.38 -7.56 -16.07
C ARG A 142 6.84 -8.51 -14.97
N LYS A 143 6.53 -8.20 -13.71
CA LYS A 143 6.88 -9.00 -12.54
C LYS A 143 5.92 -8.74 -11.39
N VAL A 144 5.65 -9.78 -10.60
CA VAL A 144 4.97 -9.69 -9.30
C VAL A 144 5.93 -10.16 -8.21
N SER A 145 5.97 -9.44 -7.09
CA SER A 145 6.81 -9.70 -5.93
C SER A 145 6.00 -9.39 -4.67
N LEU A 146 5.23 -10.36 -4.17
CA LEU A 146 4.39 -10.14 -2.99
C LEU A 146 5.20 -10.31 -1.70
N PRO A 147 4.97 -9.47 -0.68
CA PRO A 147 5.56 -9.68 0.64
C PRO A 147 5.02 -10.98 1.26
N THR A 148 5.75 -11.54 2.22
CA THR A 148 5.31 -12.75 2.94
C THR A 148 3.92 -12.53 3.54
N PHE A 149 3.06 -13.53 3.37
CA PHE A 149 1.70 -13.51 3.87
C PHE A 149 1.70 -13.44 5.40
N THR A 150 1.07 -12.42 5.99
CA THR A 150 1.05 -12.24 7.45
C THR A 150 -0.06 -13.06 8.08
N ALA A 151 0.18 -13.59 9.28
CA ALA A 151 -0.77 -14.46 9.98
C ALA A 151 -2.15 -13.81 10.24
N GLN A 152 -2.19 -12.47 10.42
CA GLN A 152 -3.42 -11.69 10.64
C GLN A 152 -4.37 -11.75 9.44
N VAL A 153 -3.84 -11.61 8.23
CA VAL A 153 -4.63 -11.73 6.99
C VAL A 153 -5.14 -13.17 6.81
N GLY A 154 -4.37 -14.14 7.28
CA GLY A 154 -4.69 -15.55 7.11
C GLY A 154 -5.76 -16.10 8.03
N LYS A 155 -5.53 -16.00 9.33
CA LYS A 155 -6.40 -16.62 10.33
C LYS A 155 -7.66 -15.82 10.57
N GLU A 156 -7.55 -14.49 10.55
CA GLU A 156 -8.61 -13.59 10.98
C GLU A 156 -9.24 -12.82 9.81
N ARG A 157 -8.69 -12.98 8.60
CA ARG A 157 -9.15 -12.29 7.37
C ARG A 157 -9.15 -10.76 7.53
N ILE A 158 -8.20 -10.26 8.34
CA ILE A 158 -8.04 -8.83 8.63
C ILE A 158 -7.05 -8.22 7.64
N VAL A 159 -7.52 -7.26 6.84
CA VAL A 159 -6.70 -6.53 5.85
C VAL A 159 -5.89 -5.39 6.49
N ALA A 160 -6.48 -4.72 7.48
CA ALA A 160 -5.81 -3.73 8.33
C ALA A 160 -6.42 -3.80 9.74
N PRO A 161 -5.59 -3.73 10.81
CA PRO A 161 -6.09 -3.75 12.18
C PRO A 161 -6.82 -2.44 12.50
N ALA A 162 -7.78 -2.51 13.42
CA ALA A 162 -8.30 -1.31 14.06
C ALA A 162 -7.22 -0.70 14.98
N GLU A 163 -7.06 0.61 14.94
CA GLU A 163 -6.14 1.35 15.81
C GLU A 163 -6.93 2.05 16.91
N VAL A 164 -6.55 1.80 18.17
CA VAL A 164 -7.21 2.36 19.36
C VAL A 164 -6.15 3.09 20.19
N GLU A 165 -6.34 4.40 20.37
CA GLU A 165 -5.55 5.21 21.28
C GLU A 165 -6.06 5.02 22.72
N ILE A 166 -5.17 4.66 23.65
CA ILE A 166 -5.52 4.50 25.06
C ILE A 166 -5.32 5.85 25.75
N VAL A 167 -6.41 6.47 26.18
CA VAL A 167 -6.37 7.61 27.10
C VAL A 167 -6.21 7.09 28.53
N GLY A 168 -5.19 7.56 29.25
CA GLY A 168 -4.97 7.18 30.65
C GLY A 168 -6.09 7.71 31.55
N GLU A 169 -6.53 6.91 32.51
CA GLU A 169 -7.41 7.39 33.59
C GLU A 169 -6.62 8.36 34.48
N GLU A 170 -7.12 9.59 34.67
CA GLU A 170 -6.59 10.57 35.63
C GLU A 170 -6.85 10.15 37.09
#